data_AF-A0A7W1GCG8-F1
#
_entry.id   AF-A0A7W1GCG8-F1
#
_cell.length_a   1.000
_cell.length_b   1.000
_cell.length_c   1.000
_cell.angle_alpha   90.00
_cell.angle_beta   90.00
_cell.angle_gamma   90.00
#
_symmetry.space_group_name_H-M   'P 1'
#
loop_
_entity.id
_entity.type
_entity.pdbx_description
1 polymer ?
#
loop_
_entity_poly.entity_id
_entity_poly.type
_entity_poly.pdbx_seq_one_letter_code
_entity_poly.pdbx_strand_id
1 'polypeptide(L)'
;MLSFTSSHLTSARVGLVVFLFASASFVGNAQGPSAAQSLAPREAQRVEETAEFHHQLGVAYHLRRSLEDASREYTRALELDPPRDLADEEWQLARRFAPRVYVTPSEFFPLKDFAVILHPTERLIAYHFFWEDDIDFPEDNDPCDHELMWVRYSPDRMSIEKIWTYFHGRMLAGGEAALSDARRNLMRPRVNVQWGKHGSMPADWEELMIIADRGDAENKYYPVDRPISLKLYNEGTFRKLSEEGRRLANHPLGRRAGWPKKFSGTWNDFINFSKIIEPLDLLDKHKMAAVSRWNSATLNQHFLRYNFRPKTEWPVEVSHVRFQD
;
A
#
# COMPACT_ATOMS: atom_id res chain seq x y z
N MET A 1 -16.54 -4.52 46.80
CA MET A 1 -15.54 -5.45 47.34
C MET A 1 -15.36 -6.55 46.31
N LEU A 2 -14.10 -6.82 45.95
CA LEU A 2 -13.59 -7.71 44.89
C LEU A 2 -13.54 -7.13 43.47
N SER A 3 -12.36 -6.55 43.24
CA SER A 3 -11.70 -6.17 41.99
C SER A 3 -11.33 -7.39 41.17
N PHE A 4 -11.45 -7.30 39.84
CA PHE A 4 -10.56 -8.00 38.92
C PHE A 4 -10.12 -7.04 37.81
N THR A 5 -8.86 -6.65 37.93
CA THR A 5 -8.05 -5.96 36.93
C THR A 5 -7.69 -6.94 35.80
N SER A 6 -7.90 -6.55 34.55
CA SER A 6 -7.41 -7.27 33.36
C SER A 6 -6.58 -6.32 32.51
N SER A 7 -5.28 -6.38 32.76
CA SER A 7 -4.11 -6.14 31.90
C SER A 7 -4.28 -5.51 30.52
N HIS A 8 -3.59 -4.38 30.37
CA HIS A 8 -3.12 -3.78 29.13
C HIS A 8 -2.28 -4.75 28.29
N LEU A 9 -2.66 -4.95 27.03
CA LEU A 9 -1.78 -5.51 26.00
C LEU A 9 -1.16 -4.36 25.21
N THR A 10 0.13 -4.18 25.46
CA THR A 10 1.04 -3.23 24.86
C THR A 10 1.42 -3.62 23.43
N SER A 11 1.32 -2.66 22.52
CA SER A 11 2.21 -2.38 21.38
C SER A 11 3.08 -3.55 20.88
N ALA A 12 2.64 -4.21 19.81
CA ALA A 12 3.50 -5.06 19.00
C ALA A 12 4.46 -4.15 18.21
N ARG A 13 5.70 -4.07 18.69
CA ARG A 13 6.83 -3.52 17.94
C ARG A 13 7.09 -4.41 16.73
N VAL A 14 7.00 -3.84 15.53
CA VAL A 14 7.54 -4.41 14.30
C VAL A 14 9.05 -4.56 14.49
N GLY A 15 9.47 -5.79 14.80
CA GLY A 15 10.87 -6.16 14.90
C GLY A 15 11.46 -6.32 13.50
N LEU A 16 12.28 -5.36 13.08
CA LEU A 16 13.17 -5.50 11.94
C LEU A 16 14.15 -6.64 12.22
N VAL A 17 13.89 -7.84 11.68
CA VAL A 17 14.84 -8.95 11.73
C VAL A 17 15.94 -8.67 10.70
N VAL A 18 17.04 -8.08 11.18
CA VAL A 18 18.29 -7.96 10.42
C VAL A 18 19.07 -9.26 10.58
N PHE A 19 19.11 -10.09 9.55
CA PHE A 19 20.05 -11.22 9.48
C PHE A 19 21.43 -10.70 9.08
N LEU A 20 22.34 -10.62 10.06
CA LEU A 20 23.78 -10.44 9.83
C LEU A 20 24.44 -11.82 9.71
N PHE A 21 24.85 -12.18 8.49
CA PHE A 21 25.78 -13.28 8.28
C PHE A 21 27.20 -12.76 8.54
N ALA A 22 27.80 -13.17 9.66
CA ALA A 22 29.22 -12.94 9.93
C ALA A 22 30.06 -14.05 9.26
N SER A 23 30.76 -13.70 8.18
CA SER A 23 31.81 -14.51 7.59
C SER A 23 33.08 -14.43 8.45
N ALA A 24 33.38 -15.48 9.21
CA ALA A 24 34.59 -15.58 10.01
C ALA A 24 35.78 -16.05 9.15
N SER A 25 36.80 -15.21 9.02
CA SER A 25 38.13 -15.59 8.54
C SER A 25 39.04 -15.89 9.74
N PHE A 26 39.63 -17.09 9.74
CA PHE A 26 40.58 -17.58 10.73
C PHE A 26 41.96 -16.95 10.58
N VAL A 27 42.56 -16.45 11.67
CA VAL A 27 44.02 -16.54 11.95
C VAL A 27 44.29 -16.53 13.47
N GLY A 28 44.86 -17.62 13.99
CA GLY A 28 46.09 -17.62 14.82
C GLY A 28 46.08 -17.35 16.33
N ASN A 29 46.26 -18.45 17.09
CA ASN A 29 47.16 -18.67 18.24
C ASN A 29 46.75 -18.44 19.72
N ALA A 30 46.74 -19.59 20.43
CA ALA A 30 47.51 -19.96 21.64
C ALA A 30 46.89 -19.86 23.06
N GLN A 31 46.57 -21.06 23.58
CA GLN A 31 46.87 -21.67 24.91
C GLN A 31 46.22 -21.17 26.23
N GLY A 32 45.51 -22.09 26.89
CA GLY A 32 45.19 -22.11 28.33
C GLY A 32 44.04 -23.09 28.67
N PRO A 33 44.16 -24.05 29.63
CA PRO A 33 43.21 -25.16 29.77
C PRO A 33 42.11 -24.95 30.81
N SER A 34 41.04 -25.75 30.66
CA SER A 34 40.07 -26.18 31.68
C SER A 34 39.04 -25.16 32.20
N ALA A 35 37.88 -25.15 31.53
CA ALA A 35 36.60 -25.23 32.24
C ALA A 35 35.65 -26.06 31.38
N ALA A 36 35.22 -27.20 31.90
CA ALA A 36 34.13 -27.98 31.35
C ALA A 36 32.85 -27.13 31.43
N GLN A 37 32.63 -26.31 30.40
CA GLN A 37 31.34 -25.69 30.16
C GLN A 37 30.49 -26.74 29.46
N SER A 38 29.47 -27.22 30.17
CA SER A 38 28.40 -28.00 29.59
C SER A 38 27.80 -27.20 28.43
N LEU A 39 28.17 -27.54 27.20
CA LEU A 39 27.47 -27.12 26.00
C LEU A 39 26.15 -27.90 25.95
N ALA A 40 25.18 -27.47 26.76
CA ALA A 40 23.80 -27.76 26.46
C ALA A 40 23.56 -27.23 25.03
N PRO A 41 22.99 -28.02 24.11
CA PRO A 41 22.62 -27.51 22.81
C PRO A 41 21.66 -26.34 23.06
N ARG A 42 21.99 -25.14 22.56
CA ARG A 42 20.98 -24.10 22.39
C ARG A 42 19.92 -24.75 21.50
N GLU A 43 18.77 -25.09 22.07
CA GLU A 43 17.61 -25.52 21.29
C GLU A 43 17.42 -24.47 20.19
N ALA A 44 17.76 -24.86 18.96
CA ALA A 44 17.47 -24.06 17.79
C ALA A 44 15.95 -23.96 17.77
N GLN A 45 15.44 -22.79 18.14
CA GLN A 45 14.01 -22.53 18.18
C GLN A 45 13.51 -22.72 16.75
N ARG A 46 12.82 -23.83 16.50
CA ARG A 46 12.29 -24.17 15.19
C ARG A 46 11.26 -23.11 14.85
N VAL A 47 11.57 -22.26 13.88
CA VAL A 47 10.61 -21.29 13.37
C VAL A 47 9.47 -22.09 12.74
N GLU A 48 8.24 -21.83 13.18
CA GLU A 48 7.06 -22.45 12.61
C GLU A 48 6.81 -21.86 11.21
N GLU A 49 6.87 -22.72 10.18
CA GLU A 49 6.67 -22.36 8.77
C GLU A 49 5.17 -22.21 8.45
N THR A 50 4.56 -21.13 8.97
CA THR A 50 3.14 -20.80 8.73
C THR A 50 2.93 -20.06 7.42
N ALA A 51 1.67 -19.93 6.98
CA ALA A 51 1.33 -19.12 5.80
C ALA A 51 1.80 -17.66 5.96
N GLU A 52 1.64 -17.08 7.16
CA GLU A 52 2.10 -15.72 7.47
C GLU A 52 3.63 -15.61 7.34
N PHE A 53 4.38 -16.58 7.87
CA PHE A 53 5.84 -16.60 7.78
C PHE A 53 6.31 -16.57 6.32
N HIS A 54 5.80 -17.47 5.49
CA HIS A 54 6.13 -17.53 4.07
C HIS A 54 5.66 -16.26 3.32
N HIS A 55 4.48 -15.73 3.65
CA HIS A 55 4.01 -14.49 3.04
C HIS A 55 4.94 -13.30 3.36
N GLN A 56 5.32 -13.13 4.62
CA GLN A 56 6.24 -12.06 5.05
C GLN A 56 7.61 -12.21 4.39
N LEU A 57 8.11 -13.44 4.26
CA LEU A 57 9.36 -13.71 3.56
C LEU A 57 9.26 -13.39 2.06
N GLY A 58 8.12 -13.72 1.44
CA GLY A 58 7.78 -13.33 0.07
C GLY A 58 7.81 -11.82 -0.12
N VAL A 59 7.14 -11.05 0.74
CA VAL A 59 7.19 -9.57 0.74
C VAL A 59 8.62 -9.06 0.90
N ALA A 60 9.41 -9.64 1.81
CA ALA A 60 10.80 -9.23 2.03
C ALA A 60 11.68 -9.47 0.79
N TYR A 61 11.56 -10.63 0.14
CA TYR A 61 12.26 -10.90 -1.12
C TYR A 61 11.78 -9.99 -2.26
N HIS A 62 10.48 -9.73 -2.32
CA HIS A 62 9.87 -8.90 -3.35
C HIS A 62 10.38 -7.45 -3.27
N LEU A 63 10.43 -6.88 -2.08
CA LEU A 63 11.01 -5.56 -1.81
C LEU A 63 12.51 -5.49 -2.14
N ARG A 64 13.22 -6.62 -2.10
CA ARG A 64 14.64 -6.74 -2.50
C ARG A 64 14.84 -7.05 -3.98
N ARG A 65 13.75 -7.10 -4.77
CA ARG A 65 13.75 -7.50 -6.20
C ARG A 65 14.20 -8.93 -6.48
N SER A 66 14.22 -9.80 -5.45
CA SER A 66 14.41 -11.24 -5.62
C SER A 66 13.08 -11.89 -6.04
N LEU A 67 12.63 -11.62 -7.27
CA LEU A 67 11.26 -11.91 -7.71
C LEU A 67 10.95 -13.42 -7.76
N GLU A 68 11.93 -14.25 -8.11
CA GLU A 68 11.77 -15.70 -8.11
C GLU A 68 11.59 -16.25 -6.69
N ASP A 69 12.45 -15.80 -5.76
CA ASP A 69 12.34 -16.16 -4.35
C ASP A 69 11.02 -15.68 -3.75
N ALA A 70 10.63 -14.44 -4.04
CA ALA A 70 9.35 -13.89 -3.61
C ALA A 70 8.18 -14.75 -4.08
N SER A 71 8.17 -15.13 -5.37
CA SER A 71 7.13 -15.95 -5.96
C SER A 71 7.05 -17.32 -5.29
N ARG A 72 8.20 -17.97 -5.03
CA ARG A 72 8.25 -19.27 -4.34
C ARG A 72 7.67 -19.20 -2.93
N GLU A 73 8.01 -18.17 -2.17
CA GLU A 73 7.48 -18.00 -0.82
C GLU A 73 5.99 -17.64 -0.83
N TYR A 74 5.54 -16.86 -1.80
CA TYR A 74 4.11 -16.63 -2.02
C TYR A 74 3.36 -17.90 -2.39
N THR A 75 3.89 -18.74 -3.28
CA THR A 75 3.32 -20.07 -3.57
C THR A 75 3.16 -20.86 -2.26
N ARG A 76 4.21 -20.90 -1.43
CA ARG A 76 4.16 -21.65 -0.18
C ARG A 76 3.14 -21.10 0.82
N ALA A 77 2.99 -19.78 0.91
CA ALA A 77 1.95 -19.16 1.73
C ALA A 77 0.55 -19.58 1.28
N LEU A 78 0.30 -19.59 -0.04
CA LEU A 78 -1.01 -19.96 -0.60
C LEU A 78 -1.25 -21.48 -0.62
N GLU A 79 -0.21 -22.33 -0.55
CA GLU A 79 -0.41 -23.76 -0.29
C GLU A 79 -0.94 -24.03 1.12
N LEU A 80 -0.54 -23.21 2.10
CA LEU A 80 -0.91 -23.35 3.51
C LEU A 80 -2.25 -22.68 3.84
N ASP A 81 -2.56 -21.55 3.21
CA ASP A 81 -3.83 -20.82 3.35
C ASP A 81 -4.29 -20.33 1.96
N PRO A 82 -4.94 -21.20 1.17
CA PRO A 82 -5.25 -20.92 -0.23
C PRO A 82 -6.32 -19.85 -0.40
N PRO A 83 -6.22 -19.04 -1.46
CA PRO A 83 -7.31 -18.15 -1.83
C PRO A 83 -8.48 -18.95 -2.39
N ARG A 84 -9.65 -18.33 -2.41
CA ARG A 84 -10.83 -18.88 -3.10
C ARG A 84 -11.49 -17.83 -3.97
N ASP A 85 -12.26 -18.29 -4.94
CA ASP A 85 -13.10 -17.42 -5.75
C ASP A 85 -14.19 -16.75 -4.88
N LEU A 86 -14.66 -15.59 -5.34
CA LEU A 86 -15.81 -14.90 -4.77
C LEU A 86 -17.09 -15.68 -5.09
N ALA A 87 -17.95 -15.84 -4.09
CA ALA A 87 -19.34 -16.21 -4.29
C ALA A 87 -20.13 -15.04 -4.93
N ASP A 88 -21.31 -15.32 -5.48
CA ASP A 88 -22.14 -14.29 -6.13
C ASP A 88 -22.44 -13.08 -5.22
N GLU A 89 -22.75 -13.33 -3.94
CA GLU A 89 -22.96 -12.26 -2.96
C GLU A 89 -21.72 -11.40 -2.76
N GLU A 90 -20.53 -12.01 -2.76
CA GLU A 90 -19.26 -11.31 -2.57
C GLU A 90 -18.91 -10.48 -3.81
N TRP A 91 -19.26 -10.96 -5.01
CA TRP A 91 -19.21 -10.14 -6.22
C TRP A 91 -20.13 -8.92 -6.14
N GLN A 92 -21.32 -9.07 -5.56
CA GLN A 92 -22.22 -7.92 -5.33
C GLN A 92 -21.61 -6.93 -4.32
N LEU A 93 -20.94 -7.42 -3.27
CA LEU A 93 -20.25 -6.55 -2.30
C LEU A 93 -19.08 -5.80 -2.92
N ALA A 94 -18.22 -6.50 -3.66
CA ALA A 94 -17.09 -5.93 -4.37
C ALA A 94 -17.54 -4.79 -5.31
N ARG A 95 -18.65 -4.97 -6.03
CA ARG A 95 -19.21 -3.94 -6.91
C ARG A 95 -19.86 -2.79 -6.15
N ARG A 96 -20.64 -3.09 -5.11
CA ARG A 96 -21.37 -2.10 -4.31
C ARG A 96 -20.43 -1.09 -3.67
N PHE A 97 -19.32 -1.57 -3.13
CA PHE A 97 -18.36 -0.75 -2.41
C PHE A 97 -17.14 -0.35 -3.24
N ALA A 98 -17.14 -0.67 -4.54
CA ALA A 98 -16.06 -0.29 -5.44
C ALA A 98 -15.95 1.24 -5.55
N PRO A 99 -14.72 1.78 -5.59
CA PRO A 99 -14.50 3.20 -5.72
C PRO A 99 -14.98 3.77 -7.06
N ARG A 100 -15.25 5.07 -7.04
CA ARG A 100 -15.24 5.94 -8.21
C ARG A 100 -13.91 6.67 -8.21
N VAL A 101 -13.09 6.43 -9.23
CA VAL A 101 -11.73 6.97 -9.31
C VAL A 101 -11.76 8.25 -10.12
N TYR A 102 -11.23 9.35 -9.55
CA TYR A 102 -11.18 10.66 -10.18
C TYR A 102 -9.73 11.11 -10.33
N VAL A 103 -9.37 11.46 -11.56
CA VAL A 103 -8.06 11.97 -11.94
C VAL A 103 -8.20 13.39 -12.51
N THR A 104 -7.08 14.07 -12.70
CA THR A 104 -7.08 15.31 -13.47
C THR A 104 -7.35 15.01 -14.96
N PRO A 105 -7.97 15.94 -15.71
CA PRO A 105 -8.15 15.78 -17.15
C PRO A 105 -6.85 15.51 -17.92
N SER A 106 -5.72 16.01 -17.39
CA SER A 106 -4.39 15.86 -17.96
C SER A 106 -3.60 14.66 -17.46
N GLU A 107 -4.19 13.74 -16.69
CA GLU A 107 -3.52 12.50 -16.29
C GLU A 107 -3.05 11.75 -17.53
N PHE A 108 -1.75 11.44 -17.55
CA PHE A 108 -1.05 10.82 -18.65
C PHE A 108 -1.07 9.31 -18.54
N PHE A 109 -0.91 8.77 -17.34
CA PHE A 109 -0.81 7.33 -17.13
C PHE A 109 -2.20 6.71 -16.99
N PRO A 110 -2.56 5.75 -17.88
CA PRO A 110 -3.82 5.04 -17.73
C PRO A 110 -3.78 4.07 -16.54
N LEU A 111 -4.95 3.79 -15.97
CA LEU A 111 -5.15 2.63 -15.10
C LEU A 111 -5.15 1.37 -15.98
N LYS A 112 -4.16 0.49 -15.79
CA LYS A 112 -3.97 -0.73 -16.61
C LYS A 112 -4.83 -1.88 -16.14
N ASP A 113 -4.77 -2.14 -14.84
CA ASP A 113 -5.45 -3.26 -14.21
C ASP A 113 -6.04 -2.82 -12.87
N PHE A 114 -7.02 -3.60 -12.43
CA PHE A 114 -7.74 -3.38 -11.18
C PHE A 114 -8.12 -4.72 -10.57
N ALA A 115 -7.75 -4.92 -9.30
CA ALA A 115 -8.01 -6.16 -8.59
C ALA A 115 -8.72 -5.91 -7.26
N VAL A 116 -9.51 -6.89 -6.81
CA VAL A 116 -10.29 -6.80 -5.58
C VAL A 116 -10.02 -8.01 -4.70
N ILE A 117 -9.67 -7.78 -3.44
CA ILE A 117 -9.46 -8.87 -2.49
C ILE A 117 -10.33 -8.65 -1.27
N LEU A 118 -11.16 -9.62 -0.93
CA LEU A 118 -11.96 -9.62 0.29
C LEU A 118 -11.22 -10.38 1.38
N HIS A 119 -11.25 -9.86 2.60
CA HIS A 119 -10.73 -10.58 3.74
C HIS A 119 -11.66 -11.76 4.10
N PRO A 120 -11.16 -12.97 4.40
CA PRO A 120 -12.00 -14.15 4.60
C PRO A 120 -12.87 -14.11 5.86
N THR A 121 -12.44 -13.37 6.89
CA THR A 121 -13.11 -13.36 8.21
C THR A 121 -13.44 -11.96 8.71
N GLU A 122 -12.95 -10.91 8.05
CA GLU A 122 -13.18 -9.53 8.46
C GLU A 122 -14.04 -8.86 7.40
N ARG A 123 -14.78 -7.84 7.80
CA ARG A 123 -15.62 -7.05 6.88
C ARG A 123 -14.79 -6.03 6.11
N LEU A 124 -13.72 -6.49 5.46
CA LEU A 124 -12.75 -5.67 4.75
C LEU A 124 -12.68 -6.06 3.28
N ILE A 125 -12.56 -5.05 2.43
CA ILE A 125 -12.28 -5.19 1.01
C ILE A 125 -11.08 -4.30 0.68
N ALA A 126 -10.09 -4.85 0.00
CA ALA A 126 -8.98 -4.15 -0.60
C ALA A 126 -9.23 -3.99 -2.12
N TYR A 127 -9.05 -2.78 -2.62
CA TYR A 127 -9.13 -2.42 -4.03
C TYR A 127 -7.73 -1.97 -4.46
N HIS A 128 -7.19 -2.64 -5.46
CA HIS A 128 -5.83 -2.43 -5.97
C HIS A 128 -5.88 -1.78 -7.34
N PHE A 129 -5.20 -0.64 -7.48
CA PHE A 129 -5.06 0.11 -8.72
C PHE A 129 -3.66 -0.11 -9.28
N PHE A 130 -3.53 -0.47 -10.57
CA PHE A 130 -2.23 -0.59 -11.22
C PHE A 130 -2.13 0.42 -12.35
N TRP A 131 -1.56 1.58 -12.05
CA TRP A 131 -1.32 2.66 -13.01
C TRP A 131 -0.14 2.31 -13.91
N GLU A 132 -0.11 2.87 -15.11
CA GLU A 132 0.95 2.54 -16.07
C GLU A 132 2.36 2.78 -15.54
N ASP A 133 2.58 3.87 -14.80
CA ASP A 133 3.87 4.18 -14.20
C ASP A 133 3.75 5.28 -13.13
N ASP A 134 4.86 5.69 -12.52
CA ASP A 134 5.01 6.92 -11.73
C ASP A 134 5.93 7.89 -12.47
N ILE A 135 5.47 9.13 -12.65
CA ILE A 135 6.15 10.19 -13.41
C ILE A 135 7.61 10.39 -12.96
N ASP A 136 7.91 10.13 -11.68
CA ASP A 136 9.22 10.33 -11.07
C ASP A 136 10.15 9.12 -11.09
N PHE A 137 9.72 7.95 -11.55
CA PHE A 137 10.55 6.73 -11.49
C PHE A 137 10.73 6.01 -12.83
N PRO A 138 11.19 6.71 -13.89
CA PRO A 138 11.36 6.11 -15.21
C PRO A 138 12.42 5.00 -15.30
N GLU A 139 13.16 4.69 -14.24
CA GLU A 139 14.27 3.74 -14.22
C GLU A 139 14.19 2.65 -13.15
N ASP A 140 13.12 2.61 -12.33
CA ASP A 140 12.98 1.60 -11.27
C ASP A 140 12.56 0.21 -11.80
N ASN A 141 12.24 0.14 -13.09
CA ASN A 141 11.77 -1.05 -13.81
C ASN A 141 10.51 -1.68 -13.20
N ASP A 142 9.74 -0.94 -12.40
CA ASP A 142 8.40 -1.37 -12.05
C ASP A 142 7.45 -1.12 -13.23
N PRO A 143 6.72 -2.14 -13.70
CA PRO A 143 5.86 -2.01 -14.88
C PRO A 143 4.50 -1.36 -14.56
N CYS A 144 4.32 -0.91 -13.32
CA CYS A 144 3.16 -0.18 -12.84
C CYS A 144 3.47 0.54 -11.53
N ASP A 145 2.75 1.63 -11.30
CA ASP A 145 2.58 2.16 -9.94
C ASP A 145 1.33 1.54 -9.31
N HIS A 146 1.52 0.85 -8.18
CA HIS A 146 0.47 0.07 -7.51
C HIS A 146 -0.13 0.89 -6.38
N GLU A 147 -1.38 1.28 -6.42
CA GLU A 147 -2.05 2.07 -5.36
C GLU A 147 -3.21 1.29 -4.73
N LEU A 148 -3.67 1.71 -3.55
CA LEU A 148 -4.67 0.94 -2.78
C LEU A 148 -5.76 1.83 -2.18
N MET A 149 -6.93 1.22 -2.04
CA MET A 149 -8.00 1.68 -1.16
C MET A 149 -8.58 0.49 -0.40
N TRP A 150 -8.95 0.72 0.86
CA TRP A 150 -9.68 -0.27 1.66
C TRP A 150 -11.03 0.27 2.11
N VAL A 151 -11.98 -0.64 2.27
CA VAL A 151 -13.29 -0.38 2.85
C VAL A 151 -13.53 -1.36 3.98
N ARG A 152 -14.01 -0.86 5.13
CA ARG A 152 -14.72 -1.67 6.12
C ARG A 152 -16.22 -1.48 5.94
N TYR A 153 -16.96 -2.57 5.80
CA TYR A 153 -18.41 -2.52 5.64
C TYR A 153 -19.16 -3.00 6.89
N SER A 154 -20.43 -2.63 7.00
CA SER A 154 -21.29 -2.93 8.13
C SER A 154 -21.69 -4.42 8.21
N PRO A 155 -22.09 -4.95 9.38
CA PRO A 155 -22.49 -6.35 9.52
C PRO A 155 -23.64 -6.76 8.60
N ASP A 156 -24.58 -5.84 8.32
CA ASP A 156 -25.70 -6.04 7.39
C ASP A 156 -25.27 -5.99 5.91
N ARG A 157 -24.00 -5.68 5.64
CA ARG A 157 -23.39 -5.57 4.31
C ARG A 157 -24.04 -4.52 3.40
N MET A 158 -24.73 -3.54 4.00
CA MET A 158 -25.45 -2.49 3.26
C MET A 158 -24.69 -1.16 3.22
N SER A 159 -23.75 -0.92 4.14
CA SER A 159 -23.10 0.37 4.28
C SER A 159 -21.60 0.26 4.55
N ILE A 160 -20.89 1.38 4.37
CA ILE A 160 -19.47 1.52 4.67
C ILE A 160 -19.31 2.15 6.06
N GLU A 161 -18.50 1.53 6.90
CA GLU A 161 -18.12 2.00 8.24
C GLU A 161 -16.84 2.84 8.22
N LYS A 162 -15.84 2.43 7.41
CA LYS A 162 -14.55 3.12 7.28
C LYS A 162 -14.01 3.02 5.86
N ILE A 163 -13.30 4.06 5.44
CA ILE A 163 -12.60 4.15 4.15
C ILE A 163 -11.14 4.47 4.44
N TRP A 164 -10.21 3.80 3.76
CA TRP A 164 -8.80 4.17 3.75
C TRP A 164 -8.26 4.26 2.33
N THR A 165 -7.33 5.17 2.08
CA THR A 165 -6.56 5.22 0.83
C THR A 165 -5.06 5.16 1.14
N TYR A 166 -4.29 4.63 0.20
CA TYR A 166 -2.83 4.69 0.24
C TYR A 166 -2.36 6.00 -0.40
N PHE A 167 -1.42 6.68 0.24
CA PHE A 167 -0.85 7.94 -0.25
C PHE A 167 0.63 8.00 0.09
N HIS A 168 1.51 7.77 -0.90
CA HIS A 168 2.96 7.93 -0.75
C HIS A 168 3.53 7.26 0.50
N GLY A 169 3.24 5.98 0.70
CA GLY A 169 3.72 5.24 1.88
C GLY A 169 2.84 5.36 3.12
N ARG A 170 1.77 6.17 3.08
CA ARG A 170 0.92 6.48 4.23
C ARG A 170 -0.49 5.96 3.99
N MET A 171 -1.19 5.66 5.09
CA MET A 171 -2.59 5.29 5.04
C MET A 171 -3.43 6.47 5.54
N LEU A 172 -4.31 6.97 4.69
CA LEU A 172 -5.23 8.06 5.00
C LEU A 172 -6.58 7.47 5.39
N ALA A 173 -7.12 7.87 6.54
CA ALA A 173 -8.48 7.50 6.93
C ALA A 173 -9.47 8.58 6.45
N GLY A 174 -10.48 8.17 5.69
CA GLY A 174 -11.56 9.06 5.28
C GLY A 174 -12.45 9.44 6.46
N GLY A 175 -12.76 10.73 6.60
CA GLY A 175 -13.68 11.24 7.61
C GLY A 175 -15.15 11.10 7.23
N GLU A 176 -16.03 11.76 7.98
CA GLU A 176 -17.48 11.75 7.73
C GLU A 176 -17.83 12.28 6.34
N ALA A 177 -17.08 13.25 5.81
CA ALA A 177 -17.31 13.74 4.45
C ALA A 177 -17.11 12.64 3.38
N ALA A 178 -16.09 11.80 3.53
CA ALA A 178 -15.86 10.65 2.64
C ALA A 178 -16.94 9.58 2.75
N LEU A 179 -17.38 9.27 3.98
CA LEU A 179 -18.50 8.35 4.20
C LEU A 179 -19.79 8.91 3.60
N SER A 180 -20.11 10.17 3.89
CA SER A 180 -21.29 10.88 3.39
C SER A 180 -21.33 10.95 1.87
N ASP A 181 -20.18 11.17 1.22
CA ASP A 181 -20.04 11.09 -0.23
C ASP A 181 -20.34 9.69 -0.77
N ALA A 182 -19.79 8.64 -0.15
CA ALA A 182 -20.12 7.26 -0.53
C ALA A 182 -21.62 6.99 -0.41
N ARG A 183 -22.27 7.39 0.70
CA ARG A 183 -23.72 7.19 0.91
C ARG A 183 -24.56 7.85 -0.19
N ARG A 184 -24.20 9.07 -0.61
CA ARG A 184 -24.88 9.79 -1.70
C ARG A 184 -24.69 9.14 -3.08
N ASN A 185 -23.67 8.31 -3.24
CA ASN A 185 -23.29 7.70 -4.51
C ASN A 185 -23.39 6.17 -4.45
N LEU A 186 -24.50 5.66 -3.92
CA LEU A 186 -24.82 4.22 -3.90
C LEU A 186 -23.77 3.37 -3.18
N MET A 187 -23.16 3.93 -2.13
CA MET A 187 -22.06 3.34 -1.36
C MET A 187 -20.76 3.14 -2.12
N ARG A 188 -20.57 3.81 -3.27
CA ARG A 188 -19.31 3.83 -4.01
C ARG A 188 -18.45 5.02 -3.59
N PRO A 189 -17.35 4.80 -2.83
CA PRO A 189 -16.54 5.91 -2.33
C PRO A 189 -15.82 6.66 -3.44
N ARG A 190 -15.56 7.95 -3.24
CA ARG A 190 -14.71 8.74 -4.13
C ARG A 190 -13.24 8.58 -3.74
N VAL A 191 -12.39 8.35 -4.74
CA VAL A 191 -10.93 8.40 -4.63
C VAL A 191 -10.41 9.42 -5.64
N ASN A 192 -9.73 10.46 -5.15
CA ASN A 192 -8.99 11.41 -5.95
C ASN A 192 -7.54 10.91 -6.10
N VAL A 193 -7.00 10.94 -7.31
CA VAL A 193 -5.67 10.39 -7.61
C VAL A 193 -4.76 11.51 -8.08
N GLN A 194 -3.66 11.72 -7.35
CA GLN A 194 -2.69 12.77 -7.64
C GLN A 194 -2.07 12.60 -9.03
N TRP A 195 -1.95 13.70 -9.78
CA TRP A 195 -1.42 13.67 -11.15
C TRP A 195 0.00 13.08 -11.21
N GLY A 196 0.20 12.09 -12.07
CA GLY A 196 1.48 11.49 -12.42
C GLY A 196 2.14 10.62 -11.34
N LYS A 197 1.94 10.90 -10.05
CA LYS A 197 2.49 10.12 -8.91
C LYS A 197 1.47 9.20 -8.23
N HIS A 198 0.20 9.30 -8.62
CA HIS A 198 -0.94 8.49 -8.22
C HIS A 198 -1.26 8.32 -6.72
N GLY A 199 -0.70 9.15 -5.83
CA GLY A 199 -1.12 9.16 -4.42
C GLY A 199 -2.64 9.28 -4.30
N SER A 200 -3.28 8.27 -3.70
CA SER A 200 -4.74 8.16 -3.62
C SER A 200 -5.27 8.85 -2.36
N MET A 201 -6.28 9.71 -2.54
CA MET A 201 -6.85 10.56 -1.50
C MET A 201 -8.36 10.36 -1.42
N PRO A 202 -8.98 10.33 -0.22
CA PRO A 202 -10.43 10.24 -0.11
C PRO A 202 -11.09 11.56 -0.52
N ALA A 203 -12.43 11.62 -0.46
CA ALA A 203 -13.11 12.92 -0.51
C ALA A 203 -12.77 13.75 0.74
N ASP A 204 -12.73 15.08 0.59
CA ASP A 204 -12.39 16.03 1.67
C ASP A 204 -10.99 15.77 2.25
N TRP A 205 -10.01 15.66 1.35
CA TRP A 205 -8.65 15.24 1.68
C TRP A 205 -7.80 16.41 2.18
N GLU A 206 -8.15 17.64 1.82
CA GLU A 206 -7.33 18.84 1.94
C GLU A 206 -6.82 19.07 3.36
N GLU A 207 -7.70 18.84 4.35
CA GLU A 207 -7.45 19.05 5.78
C GLU A 207 -6.91 17.80 6.50
N LEU A 208 -6.76 16.67 5.80
CA LEU A 208 -6.17 15.48 6.40
C LEU A 208 -4.71 15.73 6.74
N MET A 209 -4.32 15.34 7.96
CA MET A 209 -2.97 15.56 8.46
C MET A 209 -2.07 14.36 8.20
N ILE A 210 -0.87 14.62 7.71
CA ILE A 210 0.21 13.63 7.56
C ILE A 210 1.49 14.14 8.21
N ILE A 211 2.40 13.22 8.53
CA ILE A 211 3.78 13.57 8.87
C ILE A 211 4.60 13.48 7.58
N ALA A 212 5.09 14.62 7.12
CA ALA A 212 6.03 14.70 5.99
C ALA A 212 7.39 14.12 6.38
N ASP A 213 7.96 13.32 5.49
CA ASP A 213 9.23 12.60 5.69
C ASP A 213 10.37 13.35 5.01
N ARG A 214 11.57 13.29 5.60
CA ARG A 214 12.78 13.85 4.99
C ARG A 214 13.16 13.20 3.66
N GLY A 215 12.71 11.97 3.41
CA GLY A 215 12.87 11.26 2.16
C GLY A 215 11.85 11.62 1.08
N ASP A 216 10.82 12.44 1.39
CA ASP A 216 9.89 12.89 0.36
C ASP A 216 10.63 13.75 -0.68
N ALA A 217 10.35 13.54 -1.97
CA ALA A 217 11.00 14.29 -3.06
C ALA A 217 10.69 15.80 -3.01
N GLU A 218 9.61 16.17 -2.34
CA GLU A 218 9.10 17.53 -2.19
C GLU A 218 9.49 18.18 -0.84
N ASN A 219 10.36 17.55 -0.03
CA ASN A 219 10.68 17.97 1.35
C ASN A 219 11.13 19.44 1.53
N LYS A 220 11.58 20.12 0.46
CA LYS A 220 12.00 21.53 0.49
C LYS A 220 10.83 22.51 0.40
N TYR A 221 9.64 22.05 0.02
CA TYR A 221 8.48 22.90 -0.21
C TYR A 221 7.56 23.03 1.01
N TYR A 222 7.74 22.18 2.02
CA TYR A 222 6.94 22.16 3.23
C TYR A 222 7.79 21.71 4.43
N PRO A 223 7.33 21.94 5.67
CA PRO A 223 8.01 21.43 6.84
C PRO A 223 7.96 19.90 6.97
N VAL A 224 9.07 19.31 7.39
CA VAL A 224 9.21 17.86 7.69
C VAL A 224 9.18 17.58 9.18
N ASP A 225 9.01 16.31 9.56
CA ASP A 225 8.98 15.79 10.93
C ASP A 225 7.90 16.42 11.83
N ARG A 226 6.86 16.99 11.23
CA ARG A 226 5.70 17.54 11.93
C ARG A 226 4.42 17.31 11.12
N PRO A 227 3.24 17.33 11.76
CA PRO A 227 1.98 17.29 11.04
C PRO A 227 1.85 18.46 10.06
N ILE A 228 1.49 18.16 8.82
CA ILE A 228 1.07 19.12 7.79
C ILE A 228 -0.22 18.63 7.13
N SER A 229 -1.01 19.55 6.58
CA SER A 229 -2.19 19.17 5.81
C SER A 229 -1.79 18.56 4.46
N LEU A 230 -2.61 17.66 3.93
CA LEU A 230 -2.38 17.14 2.58
C LEU A 230 -2.46 18.23 1.53
N LYS A 231 -3.24 19.31 1.75
CA LYS A 231 -3.22 20.48 0.89
C LYS A 231 -1.82 21.07 0.78
N LEU A 232 -1.16 21.33 1.90
CA LEU A 232 0.21 21.86 1.91
C LEU A 232 1.21 20.89 1.24
N TYR A 233 1.04 19.58 1.45
CA TYR A 233 1.85 18.56 0.77
C TYR A 233 1.67 18.64 -0.76
N ASN A 234 0.41 18.65 -1.23
CA ASN A 234 0.09 18.70 -2.65
C ASN A 234 0.50 20.03 -3.30
N GLU A 235 0.44 21.16 -2.59
CA GLU A 235 1.00 22.44 -3.05
C GLU A 235 2.52 22.35 -3.25
N GLY A 236 3.22 21.58 -2.40
CA GLY A 236 4.63 21.24 -2.60
C GLY A 236 4.85 20.36 -3.84
N THR A 237 4.04 19.32 -4.02
CA THR A 237 4.09 18.47 -5.22
C THR A 237 3.80 19.25 -6.50
N PHE A 238 2.82 20.14 -6.49
CA PHE A 238 2.50 21.01 -7.61
C PHE A 238 3.68 21.90 -7.98
N ARG A 239 4.31 22.57 -7.00
CA ARG A 239 5.50 23.41 -7.26
C ARG A 239 6.64 22.58 -7.83
N LYS A 240 6.94 21.43 -7.23
CA LYS A 240 7.95 20.49 -7.73
C LYS A 240 7.67 20.12 -9.19
N LEU A 241 6.47 19.62 -9.49
CA LEU A 241 6.15 19.10 -10.82
C LEU A 241 5.93 20.19 -11.87
N SER A 242 5.61 21.42 -11.49
CA SER A 242 5.34 22.53 -12.43
C SER A 242 6.59 23.38 -12.70
N GLU A 243 7.42 23.59 -11.69
CA GLU A 243 8.63 24.42 -11.78
C GLU A 243 9.85 23.59 -12.21
N GLU A 244 10.07 22.43 -11.57
CA GLU A 244 11.25 21.58 -11.80
C GLU A 244 10.94 20.44 -12.77
N GLY A 245 9.70 19.95 -12.72
CA GLY A 245 9.24 18.83 -13.52
C GLY A 245 9.49 17.48 -12.87
N ARG A 246 9.44 16.45 -13.71
CA ARG A 246 9.71 15.07 -13.28
C ARG A 246 11.19 14.83 -13.02
N ARG A 247 11.49 13.90 -12.13
CA ARG A 247 12.84 13.42 -11.89
C ARG A 247 13.39 12.81 -13.18
N LEU A 248 14.70 12.99 -13.41
CA LEU A 248 15.38 12.53 -14.62
C LEU A 248 14.65 12.91 -15.93
N ALA A 249 14.35 14.20 -16.13
CA ALA A 249 13.58 14.69 -17.28
C ALA A 249 14.11 14.26 -18.67
N ASN A 250 15.40 13.93 -18.78
CA ASN A 250 16.05 13.46 -20.01
C ASN A 250 16.27 11.93 -20.06
N HIS A 251 15.74 11.17 -19.09
CA HIS A 251 15.86 9.71 -19.07
C HIS A 251 15.32 9.11 -20.38
N PRO A 252 16.06 8.19 -21.04
CA PRO A 252 15.65 7.62 -22.32
C PRO A 252 14.28 6.95 -22.29
N LEU A 253 13.92 6.25 -21.22
CA LEU A 253 12.64 5.53 -21.12
C LEU A 253 11.46 6.50 -21.12
N GLY A 254 11.43 7.47 -20.20
CA GLY A 254 10.36 8.47 -20.19
C GLY A 254 10.33 9.34 -21.46
N ARG A 255 11.49 9.65 -22.08
CA ARG A 255 11.51 10.35 -23.39
C ARG A 255 10.89 9.51 -24.50
N ARG A 256 11.25 8.22 -24.58
CA ARG A 256 10.73 7.29 -25.60
C ARG A 256 9.24 7.04 -25.44
N ALA A 257 8.77 6.94 -24.19
CA ALA A 257 7.35 6.76 -23.86
C ALA A 257 6.55 8.08 -23.92
N GLY A 258 7.19 9.22 -24.20
CA GLY A 258 6.51 10.51 -24.36
C GLY A 258 6.00 11.12 -23.05
N TRP A 259 6.59 10.75 -21.90
CA TRP A 259 6.14 11.24 -20.61
C TRP A 259 6.25 12.77 -20.51
N PRO A 260 5.24 13.43 -19.92
CA PRO A 260 5.30 14.87 -19.67
C PRO A 260 6.57 15.24 -18.89
N LYS A 261 7.28 16.28 -19.32
CA LYS A 261 8.46 16.75 -18.55
C LYS A 261 8.06 17.43 -17.24
N LYS A 262 6.90 18.07 -17.23
CA LYS A 262 6.35 18.85 -16.12
C LYS A 262 4.83 18.93 -16.21
N PHE A 263 4.20 19.27 -15.11
CA PHE A 263 2.83 19.74 -15.12
C PHE A 263 2.78 21.15 -15.73
N SER A 264 1.77 21.44 -16.56
CA SER A 264 1.70 22.70 -17.32
C SER A 264 0.47 23.57 -17.00
N GLY A 265 -0.41 23.09 -16.11
CA GLY A 265 -1.58 23.83 -15.67
C GLY A 265 -1.33 24.71 -14.44
N THR A 266 -2.41 25.30 -13.95
CA THR A 266 -2.46 26.05 -12.69
C THR A 266 -2.63 25.10 -11.50
N TRP A 267 -2.51 25.62 -10.27
CA TRP A 267 -2.86 24.87 -9.06
C TRP A 267 -4.28 24.31 -9.12
N ASN A 268 -5.24 25.11 -9.59
CA ASN A 268 -6.63 24.68 -9.73
C ASN A 268 -6.77 23.51 -10.72
N ASP A 269 -5.97 23.49 -11.79
CA ASP A 269 -5.95 22.36 -12.72
C ASP A 269 -5.33 21.11 -12.09
N PHE A 270 -4.32 21.28 -11.23
CA PHE A 270 -3.62 20.18 -10.55
C PHE A 270 -4.50 19.42 -9.56
N ILE A 271 -5.45 20.11 -8.93
CA ILE A 271 -6.44 19.52 -8.02
C ILE A 271 -7.82 19.33 -8.67
N ASN A 272 -7.94 19.55 -9.98
CA ASN A 272 -9.20 19.39 -10.70
C ASN A 272 -9.47 17.90 -10.97
N PHE A 273 -9.93 17.16 -9.97
CA PHE A 273 -10.32 15.75 -10.09
C PHE A 273 -11.71 15.59 -10.72
N SER A 274 -11.86 16.04 -11.97
CA SER A 274 -13.14 16.03 -12.71
C SER A 274 -13.27 14.88 -13.71
N LYS A 275 -12.16 14.24 -14.11
CA LYS A 275 -12.20 13.10 -15.03
C LYS A 275 -12.39 11.81 -14.23
N ILE A 276 -13.48 11.10 -14.48
CA ILE A 276 -13.74 9.80 -13.88
C ILE A 276 -13.08 8.67 -14.67
N ILE A 277 -12.54 7.69 -13.96
CA ILE A 277 -12.16 6.37 -14.47
C ILE A 277 -13.06 5.36 -13.77
N GLU A 278 -13.71 4.49 -14.54
CA GLU A 278 -14.59 3.44 -14.02
C GLU A 278 -13.80 2.14 -13.85
N PRO A 279 -13.32 1.81 -12.63
CA PRO A 279 -12.52 0.61 -12.41
C PRO A 279 -13.31 -0.69 -12.57
N LEU A 280 -14.65 -0.64 -12.49
CA LEU A 280 -15.49 -1.83 -12.67
C LEU A 280 -15.42 -2.40 -14.08
N ASP A 281 -15.13 -1.58 -15.10
CA ASP A 281 -14.93 -2.07 -16.48
C ASP A 281 -13.72 -3.03 -16.55
N LEU A 282 -12.63 -2.69 -15.85
CA LEU A 282 -11.45 -3.54 -15.74
C LEU A 282 -11.74 -4.79 -14.90
N LEU A 283 -12.45 -4.63 -13.78
CA LEU A 283 -12.86 -5.77 -12.96
C LEU A 283 -13.70 -6.77 -13.77
N ASP A 284 -14.60 -6.26 -14.60
CA ASP A 284 -15.53 -7.08 -15.38
C ASP A 284 -14.85 -7.80 -16.52
N LYS A 285 -13.88 -7.14 -17.14
CA LYS A 285 -13.06 -7.68 -18.21
C LYS A 285 -12.06 -8.72 -17.72
N HIS A 286 -11.38 -8.45 -16.62
CA HIS A 286 -10.23 -9.25 -16.17
C HIS A 286 -10.54 -10.24 -15.05
N LYS A 287 -11.67 -10.06 -14.34
CA LYS A 287 -12.13 -10.92 -13.25
C LYS A 287 -11.08 -11.17 -12.16
N MET A 288 -10.24 -10.18 -11.90
CA MET A 288 -9.22 -10.23 -10.84
C MET A 288 -9.86 -9.98 -9.47
N ALA A 289 -10.56 -10.98 -8.94
CA ALA A 289 -11.09 -10.91 -7.58
C ALA A 289 -10.97 -12.25 -6.84
N ALA A 290 -10.58 -12.21 -5.56
CA ALA A 290 -10.49 -13.39 -4.70
C ALA A 290 -10.80 -13.06 -3.24
N VAL A 291 -11.07 -14.09 -2.45
CA VAL A 291 -11.07 -14.02 -0.98
C VAL A 291 -9.76 -14.60 -0.48
N SER A 292 -8.98 -13.80 0.26
CA SER A 292 -7.65 -14.18 0.75
C SER A 292 -7.21 -13.30 1.92
N ARG A 293 -6.32 -13.80 2.79
CA ARG A 293 -5.60 -12.96 3.76
C ARG A 293 -4.36 -12.30 3.17
N TRP A 294 -3.89 -12.81 2.03
CA TRP A 294 -2.57 -12.55 1.46
C TRP A 294 -2.69 -11.83 0.12
N ASN A 295 -2.89 -10.52 0.14
CA ASN A 295 -3.09 -9.70 -1.05
C ASN A 295 -1.89 -9.81 -1.99
N SER A 296 -0.68 -9.52 -1.50
CA SER A 296 0.51 -9.55 -2.38
C SER A 296 0.75 -10.94 -3.00
N ALA A 297 0.58 -12.00 -2.21
CA ALA A 297 0.72 -13.37 -2.72
C ALA A 297 -0.34 -13.70 -3.78
N THR A 298 -1.60 -13.33 -3.53
CA THR A 298 -2.73 -13.58 -4.45
C THR A 298 -2.57 -12.81 -5.75
N LEU A 299 -2.23 -11.52 -5.67
CA LEU A 299 -1.96 -10.67 -6.84
C LEU A 299 -0.83 -11.27 -7.69
N ASN A 300 0.27 -11.68 -7.06
CA ASN A 300 1.45 -12.22 -7.72
C ASN A 300 1.20 -13.59 -8.39
N GLN A 301 0.49 -14.49 -7.72
CA GLN A 301 0.34 -15.87 -8.17
C GLN A 301 -0.89 -16.10 -9.06
N HIS A 302 -1.96 -15.31 -8.90
CA HIS A 302 -3.23 -15.58 -9.58
C HIS A 302 -3.65 -14.52 -10.60
N PHE A 303 -3.23 -13.26 -10.46
CA PHE A 303 -3.81 -12.16 -11.26
C PHE A 303 -2.81 -11.50 -12.21
N LEU A 304 -1.69 -10.99 -11.68
CA LEU A 304 -0.78 -10.17 -12.46
C LEU A 304 0.23 -11.04 -13.22
N ARG A 305 0.44 -10.69 -14.49
CA ARG A 305 1.47 -11.32 -15.34
C ARG A 305 2.77 -10.53 -15.38
N TYR A 306 2.91 -9.58 -14.46
CA TYR A 306 4.02 -8.64 -14.38
C TYR A 306 4.29 -8.28 -12.91
N ASN A 307 5.48 -7.73 -12.63
CA ASN A 307 5.88 -7.34 -11.28
C ASN A 307 5.07 -6.15 -10.75
N PHE A 308 4.88 -6.05 -9.43
CA PHE A 308 4.35 -4.85 -8.79
C PHE A 308 5.10 -4.61 -7.48
N ARG A 309 4.95 -3.45 -6.86
CA ARG A 309 5.52 -3.22 -5.52
C ARG A 309 4.54 -3.69 -4.44
N PRO A 310 4.92 -4.61 -3.54
CA PRO A 310 4.03 -5.02 -2.46
C PRO A 310 3.83 -3.83 -1.51
N LYS A 311 2.59 -3.67 -1.04
CA LYS A 311 2.17 -2.58 -0.15
C LYS A 311 1.43 -3.18 1.04
N THR A 312 0.92 -2.32 1.92
CA THR A 312 0.15 -2.74 3.11
C THR A 312 -0.93 -3.75 2.72
N GLU A 313 -1.00 -4.86 3.46
CA GLU A 313 -1.99 -5.92 3.21
C GLU A 313 -3.39 -5.44 3.63
N TRP A 314 -3.56 -5.16 4.92
CA TRP A 314 -4.83 -4.73 5.52
C TRP A 314 -4.63 -3.49 6.40
N PRO A 315 -5.63 -2.61 6.50
CA PRO A 315 -5.53 -1.42 7.33
C PRO A 315 -5.53 -1.82 8.81
N VAL A 316 -4.48 -1.44 9.55
CA VAL A 316 -4.46 -1.55 11.01
C VAL A 316 -5.15 -0.34 11.63
N GLU A 317 -5.90 -0.53 12.71
CA GLU A 317 -6.44 0.61 13.45
C GLU A 317 -5.30 1.39 14.10
N VAL A 318 -4.84 2.45 13.45
CA VAL A 318 -3.95 3.42 14.08
C VAL A 318 -4.84 4.29 14.95
N SER A 319 -4.72 4.16 16.27
CA SER A 319 -5.32 5.09 17.20
C SER A 319 -4.75 6.48 16.91
N HIS A 320 -5.54 7.35 16.29
CA HIS A 320 -5.14 8.74 16.11
C HIS A 320 -4.90 9.33 17.49
N VAL A 321 -3.64 9.69 17.77
CA VAL A 321 -3.31 10.62 18.84
C VAL A 321 -4.00 11.92 18.44
N ARG A 322 -5.13 12.25 19.11
CA ARG A 322 -5.67 13.60 19.06
C ARG A 322 -4.59 14.49 19.68
N PHE A 323 -3.90 15.26 18.86
CA PHE A 323 -3.18 16.40 19.37
C PHE A 323 -4.26 17.36 19.89
N GLN A 324 -4.37 17.48 21.21
CA GLN A 324 -5.11 18.58 21.82
C GLN A 324 -4.31 19.85 21.58
N ASP A 325 -5.01 20.91 21.19
CA ASP A 325 -4.48 22.24 20.85
C ASP A 325 -3.58 22.86 21.94
#